data_AF-A0A654L1R1-F1
#
_entry.id   AF-A0A654L1R1-F1
#
_cell.length_a   1.000
_cell.length_b   1.000
_cell.length_c   1.000
_cell.angle_alpha   90.00
_cell.angle_beta   90.00
_cell.angle_gamma   90.00
#
_symmetry.space_group_name_H-M   'P 1'
#
loop_
_entity.id
_entity.type
_entity.pdbx_description
1 polymer ?
#
loop_
_entity_poly.entity_id
_entity_poly.type
_entity_poly.pdbx_seq_one_letter_code
_entity_poly.pdbx_strand_id
1 'polypeptide(L)'
;MERIFVDGNLPVAIELKQAKKTIKCTKYVMSSLTALEYVEAQAKITGLQYIAISDIVAMLKLVDEVGNQYEPTYEDIAQTSSFNLIHFNEKKAELEAKVKAAN
;
A
#
# COMPACT_ATOMS: atom_id res chain seq x y z
N MET A 1 -14.92 -11.55 10.42
CA MET A 1 -15.20 -10.67 9.26
C MET A 1 -14.16 -10.97 8.22
N GLU A 2 -14.57 -11.26 6.98
CA GLU A 2 -13.60 -11.43 5.89
C GLU A 2 -12.94 -10.08 5.59
N ARG A 3 -11.64 -10.12 5.31
CA ARG A 3 -10.85 -8.93 5.02
C ARG A 3 -11.19 -8.45 3.61
N ILE A 4 -11.66 -7.21 3.50
CA ILE A 4 -11.97 -6.60 2.20
C ILE A 4 -10.67 -6.08 1.60
N PHE A 5 -10.50 -6.26 0.29
CA PHE A 5 -9.36 -5.77 -0.45
C PHE A 5 -9.77 -5.26 -1.83
N VAL A 6 -8.87 -4.49 -2.44
CA VAL A 6 -8.91 -4.08 -3.84
C VAL A 6 -7.54 -4.33 -4.46
N ASP A 7 -7.51 -4.81 -5.69
CA ASP A 7 -6.26 -5.05 -6.43
C ASP A 7 -6.34 -4.44 -7.83
N GLY A 8 -5.18 -4.27 -8.45
CA GLY A 8 -5.10 -3.70 -9.78
C GLY A 8 -3.68 -3.48 -10.27
N ASN A 9 -3.59 -2.86 -11.46
CA ASN A 9 -2.32 -2.47 -12.04
C ASN A 9 -1.85 -1.12 -11.47
N LEU A 10 -0.55 -0.96 -11.31
CA LEU A 10 0.07 0.31 -10.96
C LEU A 10 0.06 1.25 -12.18
N PRO A 11 -0.25 2.56 -12.01
CA PRO A 11 -0.08 3.56 -13.06
C PRO A 11 1.36 3.61 -13.58
N VAL A 12 2.33 3.51 -12.67
CA VAL A 12 3.76 3.44 -12.97
C VAL A 12 4.38 2.31 -12.16
N ALA A 13 5.17 1.46 -12.81
CA ALA A 13 5.86 0.37 -12.12
C ALA A 13 6.73 0.90 -10.96
N ILE A 14 6.75 0.16 -9.85
CA ILE A 14 7.57 0.49 -8.67
C ILE A 14 8.73 -0.49 -8.60
N GLU A 15 9.93 0.04 -8.45
CA GLU A 15 11.15 -0.75 -8.29
C GLU A 15 11.54 -0.83 -6.82
N LEU A 16 11.38 -2.01 -6.22
CA LEU A 16 11.83 -2.27 -4.86
C LEU A 16 13.31 -2.65 -4.88
N LYS A 17 14.12 -1.91 -4.11
CA LYS A 17 15.56 -2.21 -3.95
C LYS A 17 15.75 -3.15 -2.76
N GLN A 18 15.85 -4.45 -3.04
CA GLN A 18 16.33 -5.41 -2.05
C GLN A 18 17.84 -5.59 -2.20
N ALA A 19 18.54 -5.89 -1.10
CA ALA A 19 20.01 -5.85 -0.97
C ALA A 19 20.85 -6.44 -2.12
N LYS A 20 20.29 -7.30 -2.96
CA LYS A 20 20.97 -7.92 -4.12
C LYS A 20 20.19 -7.88 -5.44
N LYS A 21 18.95 -7.37 -5.47
CA LYS A 21 18.10 -7.36 -6.68
C LYS A 21 17.10 -6.21 -6.64
N THR A 22 16.86 -5.62 -7.81
CA THR A 22 15.72 -4.75 -8.06
C THR A 22 14.53 -5.61 -8.45
N ILE A 23 13.43 -5.47 -7.73
CA ILE A 23 12.18 -6.18 -8.00
C ILE A 23 11.20 -5.19 -8.61
N LYS A 24 10.81 -5.43 -9.86
CA LYS A 24 9.87 -4.59 -10.58
C LYS A 24 8.44 -5.06 -10.28
N CYS A 25 7.69 -4.22 -9.58
CA CYS A 25 6.28 -4.44 -9.29
C CYS A 25 5.42 -3.69 -10.30
N THR A 26 4.41 -4.36 -10.84
CA THR A 26 3.48 -3.80 -11.85
C THR A 26 2.04 -3.78 -11.35
N LYS A 27 1.76 -4.43 -10.22
CA LYS A 27 0.43 -4.55 -9.61
C LYS A 27 0.48 -4.24 -8.12
N TYR A 28 -0.68 -4.08 -7.51
CA TYR A 28 -0.83 -3.93 -6.07
C TYR A 28 -2.05 -4.70 -5.57
N VAL A 29 -2.04 -4.98 -4.26
CA VAL A 29 -3.20 -5.38 -3.47
C VAL A 29 -3.28 -4.42 -2.29
N MET A 30 -4.43 -3.82 -2.06
CA MET A 30 -4.72 -2.95 -0.94
C MET A 30 -5.79 -3.58 -0.06
N SER A 31 -5.51 -3.78 1.22
CA SER A 31 -6.40 -4.45 2.17
C SER A 31 -6.89 -3.52 3.28
N SER A 32 -8.11 -3.74 3.76
CA SER A 32 -8.64 -3.02 4.92
C SER A 32 -7.82 -3.33 6.17
N LEU A 33 -7.68 -2.34 7.04
CA LEU A 33 -7.07 -2.50 8.37
C LEU A 33 -8.16 -2.66 9.42
N THR A 34 -7.90 -3.50 10.41
CA THR A 34 -8.59 -3.44 11.70
C THR A 34 -8.17 -2.17 12.46
N ALA A 35 -8.95 -1.77 13.45
CA ALA A 35 -8.60 -0.63 14.31
C ALA A 35 -7.23 -0.81 15.00
N LEU A 36 -6.90 -2.04 15.42
CA LEU A 36 -5.61 -2.34 16.02
C LEU A 36 -4.47 -2.17 15.02
N GLU A 37 -4.57 -2.77 13.83
CA GLU A 37 -3.54 -2.66 12.80
C GLU A 37 -3.32 -1.20 12.35
N TYR A 38 -4.38 -0.39 12.33
CA TYR A 38 -4.28 1.04 12.04
C TYR A 38 -3.43 1.78 13.10
N VAL A 39 -3.70 1.54 14.38
CA VAL A 39 -2.95 2.17 15.48
C VAL A 39 -1.50 1.65 15.53
N GLU A 40 -1.30 0.35 15.31
CA GLU A 40 0.04 -0.26 15.23
C GLU A 40 0.87 0.30 14.07
N ALA A 41 0.25 0.58 12.93
CA ALA A 41 0.92 1.24 11.81
C ALA A 41 1.39 2.65 12.20
N GLN A 42 0.55 3.43 12.90
CA GLN A 42 0.92 4.77 13.35
C GLN A 42 2.01 4.77 14.43
N ALA A 43 2.02 3.78 15.31
CA ALA A 43 3.05 3.63 16.34
C ALA A 43 4.46 3.35 15.76
N LYS A 44 4.54 2.86 14.52
CA LYS A 44 5.82 2.60 13.81
C LYS A 44 6.37 3.84 13.09
N ILE A 45 5.61 4.92 13.03
CA ILE A 45 6.00 6.16 12.35
C ILE A 45 7.14 6.83 13.12
N THR A 46 8.19 7.22 12.40
CA THR A 46 9.32 7.98 12.98
C THR A 46 9.12 9.49 12.78
N GLY A 47 9.77 10.30 13.61
CA GLY A 47 9.75 11.76 13.44
C GLY A 47 10.34 12.13 12.07
N LEU A 48 9.52 12.71 11.19
CA LEU A 48 9.74 13.08 9.77
C LEU A 48 8.94 12.25 8.74
N GLN A 49 8.22 11.21 9.14
CA GLN A 49 7.33 10.47 8.24
C GLN A 49 5.91 11.06 8.21
N TYR A 50 5.28 11.05 7.03
CA TYR A 50 3.89 11.46 6.85
C TYR A 50 2.93 10.31 7.17
N ILE A 51 1.94 10.58 8.02
CA ILE A 51 0.90 9.61 8.41
C ILE A 51 0.16 9.07 7.17
N ALA A 52 -0.20 9.94 6.22
CA ALA A 52 -0.92 9.54 5.02
C ALA A 52 -0.16 8.50 4.18
N ILE A 53 1.17 8.59 4.10
CA ILE A 53 1.99 7.59 3.38
C ILE A 53 2.11 6.32 4.21
N SER A 54 2.26 6.44 5.53
CA SER A 54 2.38 5.29 6.44
C SER A 54 1.10 4.43 6.46
N ASP A 55 -0.07 5.08 6.43
CA ASP A 55 -1.36 4.40 6.27
C ASP A 55 -1.39 3.61 4.95
N ILE A 56 -0.96 4.22 3.84
CA ILE A 56 -0.93 3.55 2.52
C ILE A 56 0.01 2.35 2.54
N VAL A 57 1.20 2.49 3.14
CA VAL A 57 2.18 1.41 3.29
C VAL A 57 1.58 0.22 4.06
N ALA A 58 0.91 0.48 5.18
CA ALA A 58 0.28 -0.56 5.99
C ALA A 58 -0.84 -1.30 5.25
N MET A 59 -1.48 -0.65 4.28
CA MET A 59 -2.57 -1.22 3.49
C MET A 59 -2.07 -1.98 2.25
N LEU A 60 -0.84 -1.75 1.79
CA LEU A 60 -0.36 -2.20 0.49
C LEU A 60 0.50 -3.46 0.54
N LYS A 61 0.29 -4.30 -0.47
CA LYS A 61 1.28 -5.23 -0.99
C LYS A 61 1.52 -4.93 -2.46
N LEU A 62 2.78 -4.83 -2.86
CA LEU A 62 3.17 -4.69 -4.26
C LEU A 62 3.38 -6.06 -4.88
N VAL A 63 3.02 -6.21 -6.15
CA VAL A 63 3.03 -7.50 -6.85
C VAL A 63 3.87 -7.41 -8.12
N ASP A 64 4.79 -8.36 -8.27
CA ASP A 64 5.64 -8.48 -9.47
C ASP A 64 4.91 -9.15 -10.64
N GLU A 65 5.60 -9.26 -11.78
CA GLU A 65 5.04 -9.84 -13.00
C GLU A 65 4.72 -11.34 -12.88
N VAL A 66 5.33 -12.05 -11.93
CA VAL A 66 5.11 -13.49 -11.68
C VAL A 66 4.14 -13.76 -10.52
N GLY A 67 3.62 -12.71 -9.87
CA GLY A 67 2.59 -12.80 -8.84
C GLY A 67 3.11 -12.86 -7.41
N ASN A 68 4.41 -12.67 -7.17
CA ASN A 68 4.95 -12.59 -5.83
C ASN A 68 4.54 -11.26 -5.17
N GLN A 69 4.19 -11.32 -3.90
CA GLN A 69 3.77 -10.15 -3.12
C GLN A 69 4.89 -9.67 -2.20
N TYR A 70 5.02 -8.34 -2.10
CA TYR A 70 6.06 -7.67 -1.31
C TYR A 70 5.43 -6.57 -0.46
N GLU A 71 5.86 -6.48 0.79
CA GLU A 71 5.53 -5.36 1.66
C GLU A 71 6.46 -4.20 1.32
N PRO A 72 5.95 -3.05 0.85
CA PRO A 72 6.77 -1.88 0.61
C PRO A 72 7.20 -1.22 1.93
N THR A 73 8.33 -0.52 1.91
CA THR A 73 8.73 0.39 2.98
C THR A 73 8.08 1.77 2.81
N TYR A 74 8.21 2.61 3.84
CA TYR A 74 7.83 4.03 3.72
C TYR A 74 8.59 4.71 2.57
N GLU A 75 9.89 4.47 2.47
CA GLU A 75 10.75 5.08 1.46
C GLU A 75 10.35 4.65 0.04
N ASP A 76 9.97 3.37 -0.15
CA ASP A 76 9.50 2.86 -1.44
C ASP A 76 8.25 3.62 -1.94
N ILE A 77 7.32 3.95 -1.03
CA ILE A 77 6.11 4.70 -1.37
C ILE A 77 6.37 6.21 -1.40
N ALA A 78 7.21 6.75 -0.54
CA ALA A 78 7.52 8.18 -0.53
C ALA A 78 8.31 8.63 -1.77
N GLN A 79 9.09 7.73 -2.38
CA GLN A 79 9.88 8.00 -3.57
C GLN A 79 9.20 7.54 -4.87
N THR A 80 7.98 7.00 -4.79
CA THR A 80 7.23 6.60 -5.98
C THR A 80 6.73 7.79 -6.79
N SER A 81 6.19 7.54 -7.98
CA SER A 81 5.58 8.61 -8.78
C SER A 81 4.37 9.22 -8.07
N SER A 82 4.16 10.53 -8.24
CA SER A 82 2.95 11.19 -7.71
C SER A 82 1.65 10.55 -8.24
N PHE A 83 1.67 10.01 -9.47
CA PHE A 83 0.54 9.27 -10.05
C PHE A 83 0.18 8.02 -9.25
N ASN A 84 1.18 7.27 -8.76
CA ASN A 84 0.93 6.11 -7.90
C ASN A 84 0.33 6.54 -6.56
N LEU A 85 0.85 7.62 -5.95
CA LEU A 85 0.31 8.11 -4.68
C LEU A 85 -1.14 8.60 -4.82
N ILE A 86 -1.47 9.33 -5.88
CA ILE A 86 -2.85 9.74 -6.19
C ILE A 86 -3.74 8.49 -6.35
N HIS A 87 -3.29 7.53 -7.15
CA HIS A 87 -4.03 6.29 -7.38
C HIS A 87 -4.28 5.50 -6.08
N PHE A 88 -3.30 5.37 -5.20
CA PHE A 88 -3.47 4.69 -3.93
C PHE A 88 -4.49 5.40 -3.02
N ASN A 89 -4.52 6.74 -3.01
CA ASN A 89 -5.52 7.47 -2.24
C ASN A 89 -6.94 7.25 -2.78
N GLU A 90 -7.12 7.24 -4.10
CA GLU A 90 -8.40 6.90 -4.73
C GLU A 90 -8.86 5.49 -4.35
N LYS A 91 -7.92 4.53 -4.34
CA LYS A 91 -8.20 3.13 -4.01
C LYS A 91 -8.44 2.89 -2.53
N LYS A 92 -7.79 3.68 -1.66
CA LYS A 92 -8.12 3.74 -0.24
C LYS A 92 -9.57 4.20 -0.04
N ALA A 93 -9.99 5.27 -0.72
CA ALA A 93 -11.37 5.75 -0.63
C ALA A 93 -12.39 4.72 -1.15
N GLU A 94 -12.09 4.03 -2.26
CA GLU A 94 -12.90 2.92 -2.77
C GLU A 94 -13.04 1.79 -1.73
N LEU A 95 -11.91 1.38 -1.14
CA LEU A 95 -11.87 0.33 -0.14
C LEU A 95 -12.65 0.71 1.13
N GLU A 96 -12.52 1.94 1.62
CA GLU A 96 -13.28 2.45 2.76
C GLU A 96 -14.80 2.43 2.49
N ALA A 97 -15.22 2.77 1.27
CA ALA A 97 -16.63 2.67 0.88
C ALA A 97 -17.13 1.22 0.89
N LYS A 98 -16.33 0.26 0.40
CA LYS A 98 -16.66 -1.18 0.45
C LYS A 98 -16.76 -1.70 1.89
N VAL A 99 -15.85 -1.30 2.78
CA VAL A 99 -15.88 -1.66 4.20
C VAL A 99 -17.12 -1.10 4.89
N LYS A 100 -17.52 0.14 4.59
CA LYS A 100 -18.75 0.73 5.14
C LYS A 100 -20.03 0.08 4.61
N ALA A 101 -20.03 -0.44 3.38
CA ALA A 101 -21.19 -1.12 2.82
C ALA A 101 -21.38 -2.55 3.35
N ALA A 102 -20.30 -3.18 3.84
CA ALA A 102 -20.30 -4.54 4.36
C ALA A 102 -20.59 -4.63 5.87
N ASN A 103 -20.63 -3.50 6.58
CA ASN A 103 -20.77 -3.38 8.03
C ASN A 103 -21.89 -2.42 8.42
#